data_AF-A0AB40CP33-F1
#
_entry.id   AF-A0AB40CP33-F1
#
_cell.length_a   1.000
_cell.length_b   1.000
_cell.length_c   1.000
_cell.angle_alpha   90.00
_cell.angle_beta   90.00
_cell.angle_gamma   90.00
#
_symmetry.space_group_name_H-M   'P 1'
#
loop_
_entity.id
_entity.type
_entity.pdbx_description
1 polymer ?
#
loop_
_entity_poly.entity_id
_entity_poly.type
_entity_poly.pdbx_seq_one_letter_code
_entity_poly.pdbx_strand_id
1 'polypeptide(L)'
;MKALVSWPTFSSHPRRKEPQISLRHIASLATTELCDSNALLLTKGDVRVLPPIFNIYGHRRAFSGPIVTVKVFEDNVLVRELLESPGDGRVLIIDGGGSMRCALLGGNLAQIAQNMGWAGILVNGCIRDVDEINGCDVGVRALASHPQKSYKKRVGEKHVPVNIGGIIIHDGEWLYADSDGILISKTELSI
;
A
#
# COMPACT_ATOMS: atom_id res chain seq x y z
N MET A 1 58.73 -44.96 3.96
CA MET A 1 59.37 -43.63 4.11
C MET A 1 58.28 -42.60 4.29
N LYS A 2 58.26 -41.90 5.44
CA LYS A 2 57.26 -40.88 5.80
C LYS A 2 57.59 -39.58 5.06
N ALA A 3 56.60 -38.96 4.42
CA ALA A 3 56.68 -37.57 3.98
C ALA A 3 55.59 -36.77 4.71
N LEU A 4 56.05 -35.83 5.53
CA LEU A 4 55.29 -34.84 6.27
C LEU A 4 54.70 -33.82 5.29
N VAL A 5 53.41 -33.51 5.45
CA VAL A 5 52.83 -32.28 4.90
C VAL A 5 52.16 -31.55 6.06
N SER A 6 52.74 -30.41 6.41
CA SER A 6 52.28 -29.50 7.46
C SER A 6 51.05 -28.71 7.00
N TRP A 7 50.10 -28.54 7.92
CA TRP A 7 48.92 -27.69 7.75
C TRP A 7 49.27 -26.24 8.14
N PRO A 8 48.78 -25.20 7.44
CA PRO A 8 48.84 -23.85 7.94
C PRO A 8 47.77 -23.60 9.00
N THR A 9 48.18 -22.86 10.03
CA THR A 9 47.48 -22.46 11.25
C THR A 9 46.20 -21.65 11.00
N PHE A 10 45.13 -22.00 11.74
CA PHE A 10 43.89 -21.24 11.85
C PHE A 10 44.16 -19.80 12.32
N SER A 11 43.87 -18.81 11.46
CA SER A 11 43.78 -17.40 11.84
C SER A 11 42.39 -17.10 12.38
N SER A 12 42.31 -16.76 13.67
CA SER A 12 41.10 -16.34 14.37
C SER A 12 40.61 -15.00 13.83
N HIS A 13 39.66 -15.05 12.89
CA HIS A 13 38.88 -13.86 12.53
C HIS A 13 37.84 -13.58 13.64
N PRO A 14 37.78 -12.36 14.20
CA PRO A 14 36.68 -12.01 15.07
C PRO A 14 35.40 -11.99 14.25
N ARG A 15 34.42 -12.84 14.63
CA ARG A 15 33.06 -12.79 14.12
C ARG A 15 32.55 -11.35 14.28
N ARG A 16 32.45 -10.62 13.18
CA ARG A 16 31.63 -9.40 13.13
C ARG A 16 30.24 -9.83 13.53
N LYS A 17 29.74 -9.30 14.65
CA LYS A 17 28.34 -9.44 15.01
C LYS A 17 27.55 -8.81 13.87
N GLU A 18 26.81 -9.63 13.12
CA GLU A 18 25.77 -9.14 12.24
C GLU A 18 24.87 -8.23 13.07
N PRO A 19 24.53 -7.02 12.59
CA PRO A 19 23.57 -6.19 13.27
C PRO A 19 22.24 -6.96 13.27
N GLN A 20 21.80 -7.38 14.45
CA GLN A 20 20.42 -7.78 14.71
C GLN A 20 19.55 -6.58 14.35
N ILE A 21 19.12 -6.51 13.10
CA ILE A 21 18.03 -5.62 12.70
C ILE A 21 16.86 -6.08 13.55
N SER A 22 16.46 -5.26 14.52
CA SER A 22 15.28 -5.53 15.31
C SER A 22 14.12 -5.62 14.34
N LEU A 23 13.65 -6.84 14.07
CA LEU A 23 12.34 -7.10 13.49
C LEU A 23 11.33 -6.55 14.50
N ARG A 24 11.11 -5.24 14.47
CA ARG A 24 9.83 -4.68 14.89
C ARG A 24 8.86 -5.30 13.90
N HIS A 25 8.28 -6.44 14.28
CA HIS A 25 6.93 -6.76 13.86
C HIS A 25 6.17 -5.46 14.09
N ILE A 26 5.88 -4.73 13.02
CA ILE A 26 4.81 -3.75 13.07
C ILE A 26 3.59 -4.66 13.29
N ALA A 27 3.22 -4.84 14.56
CA ALA A 27 1.92 -5.39 14.89
C ALA A 27 0.95 -4.55 14.06
N SER A 28 0.18 -5.21 13.19
CA SER A 28 -0.79 -4.49 12.37
C SER A 28 -1.72 -3.77 13.33
N LEU A 29 -1.69 -2.44 13.34
CA LEU A 29 -2.56 -1.63 14.18
C LEU A 29 -3.99 -1.86 13.69
N ALA A 30 -4.81 -2.53 14.50
CA ALA A 30 -6.20 -2.81 14.14
C ALA A 30 -6.96 -1.49 14.04
N THR A 31 -7.77 -1.32 12.99
CA THR A 31 -8.51 -0.06 12.77
C THR A 31 -9.51 0.20 13.90
N THR A 32 -10.05 -0.84 14.51
CA THR A 32 -10.93 -0.76 15.70
C THR A 32 -10.19 -0.19 16.91
N GLU A 33 -9.01 -0.72 17.24
CA GLU A 33 -8.18 -0.22 18.34
C GLU A 33 -7.68 1.21 18.09
N LEU A 34 -7.33 1.53 16.84
CA LEU A 34 -6.99 2.90 16.44
C LEU A 34 -8.15 3.86 16.64
N CYS A 35 -9.38 3.46 16.30
CA CYS A 35 -10.57 4.26 16.56
C CYS A 35 -10.78 4.50 18.06
N ASP A 36 -10.74 3.44 18.86
CA ASP A 36 -10.98 3.52 20.31
C ASP A 36 -9.93 4.39 21.01
N SER A 37 -8.66 4.22 20.65
CA SER A 37 -7.53 4.97 21.23
C SER A 37 -7.48 6.43 20.78
N ASN A 38 -8.10 6.76 19.64
CA ASN A 38 -8.04 8.09 19.01
C ASN A 38 -9.42 8.76 18.86
N ALA A 39 -10.39 8.42 19.72
CA ALA A 39 -11.77 8.93 19.66
C ALA A 39 -11.88 10.48 19.61
N LEU A 40 -10.97 11.19 20.27
CA LEU A 40 -10.92 12.66 20.21
C LEU A 40 -10.48 13.18 18.83
N LEU A 41 -9.57 12.49 18.15
CA LEU A 41 -9.12 12.85 16.80
C LEU A 41 -10.20 12.57 15.75
N LEU A 42 -11.00 11.51 15.96
CA LEU A 42 -12.21 11.24 15.18
C LEU A 42 -13.20 12.41 15.27
N THR A 43 -13.49 12.86 16.49
CA THR A 43 -14.43 13.97 16.74
C THR A 43 -13.93 15.29 16.13
N LYS A 44 -12.62 15.51 16.10
CA LYS A 44 -11.99 16.70 15.47
C LYS A 44 -11.88 16.60 13.95
N GLY A 45 -12.08 15.42 13.37
CA GLY A 45 -11.89 15.17 11.94
C GLY A 45 -10.42 15.03 11.51
N ASP A 46 -9.50 14.86 12.46
CA ASP A 46 -8.09 14.58 12.18
C ASP A 46 -7.87 13.10 11.80
N VAL A 47 -8.72 12.22 12.35
CA VAL A 47 -8.92 10.82 11.90
C VAL A 47 -10.30 10.72 11.28
N ARG A 48 -10.39 10.12 10.08
CA ARG A 48 -11.64 10.00 9.31
C ARG A 48 -11.82 8.56 8.87
N VAL A 49 -13.01 8.02 9.02
CA VAL A 49 -13.37 6.67 8.55
C VAL A 49 -13.94 6.78 7.14
N LEU A 50 -13.38 6.07 6.17
CA LEU A 50 -13.96 6.03 4.83
C LEU A 50 -15.26 5.22 4.81
N PRO A 51 -16.19 5.52 3.87
CA PRO A 51 -17.40 4.71 3.71
C PRO A 51 -17.07 3.22 3.43
N PRO A 52 -17.90 2.28 3.93
CA PRO A 52 -17.65 0.84 3.80
C PRO A 52 -18.07 0.31 2.42
N ILE A 53 -17.53 0.90 1.35
CA ILE A 53 -17.86 0.59 -0.05
C ILE A 53 -16.75 -0.16 -0.79
N PHE A 54 -15.64 -0.46 -0.10
CA PHE A 54 -14.45 -1.06 -0.68
C PHE A 54 -14.41 -2.56 -0.43
N ASN A 55 -14.20 -3.31 -1.51
CA ASN A 55 -13.88 -4.73 -1.46
C ASN A 55 -12.39 -4.95 -1.18
N ILE A 56 -12.09 -6.09 -0.55
CA ILE A 56 -10.74 -6.50 -0.16
C ILE A 56 -10.14 -7.37 -1.28
N TYR A 57 -8.98 -6.96 -1.77
CA TYR A 57 -8.16 -7.72 -2.71
C TYR A 57 -6.70 -7.70 -2.26
N GLY A 58 -5.87 -8.53 -2.90
CA GLY A 58 -4.46 -8.66 -2.52
C GLY A 58 -4.27 -9.61 -1.34
N HIS A 59 -3.05 -10.15 -1.21
CA HIS A 59 -2.74 -11.09 -0.15
C HIS A 59 -2.76 -10.42 1.23
N ARG A 60 -2.31 -9.16 1.32
CA ARG A 60 -2.29 -8.42 2.58
C ARG A 60 -3.68 -7.88 2.91
N ARG A 61 -4.36 -8.57 3.84
CA ARG A 61 -5.68 -8.13 4.33
C ARG A 61 -5.60 -6.90 5.22
N ALA A 62 -4.45 -6.62 5.84
CA ALA A 62 -4.19 -5.39 6.58
C ALA A 62 -2.92 -4.70 6.09
N PHE A 63 -2.95 -3.38 5.97
CA PHE A 63 -1.82 -2.56 5.56
C PHE A 63 -2.01 -1.10 6.00
N SER A 64 -0.90 -0.40 6.14
CA SER A 64 -0.90 1.02 6.47
C SER A 64 0.34 1.71 5.93
N GLY A 65 0.29 3.02 5.77
CA GLY A 65 1.45 3.81 5.40
C GLY A 65 1.13 5.24 4.98
N PRO A 66 2.17 6.05 4.70
CA PRO A 66 2.00 7.39 4.16
C PRO A 66 1.36 7.34 2.78
N ILE A 67 0.47 8.28 2.51
CA ILE A 67 -0.35 8.34 1.31
C ILE A 67 0.38 9.07 0.20
N VAL A 68 0.30 8.52 -1.00
CA VAL A 68 0.54 9.23 -2.26
C VAL A 68 -0.77 9.28 -3.03
N THR A 69 -1.16 10.44 -3.55
CA THR A 69 -2.43 10.59 -4.27
C THR A 69 -2.25 10.72 -5.78
N VAL A 70 -3.21 10.20 -6.53
CA VAL A 70 -3.34 10.44 -7.97
C VAL A 70 -4.81 10.53 -8.35
N LYS A 71 -5.16 11.57 -9.09
CA LYS A 71 -6.50 11.77 -9.64
C LYS A 71 -6.49 11.52 -11.13
N VAL A 72 -7.32 10.59 -11.58
CA VAL A 72 -7.43 10.18 -12.98
C VAL A 72 -8.89 9.94 -13.32
N PHE A 73 -9.20 9.83 -14.62
CA PHE A 73 -10.51 9.38 -15.06
C PHE A 73 -10.35 8.39 -16.20
N GLU A 74 -10.60 7.12 -15.90
CA GLU A 74 -10.54 6.02 -16.87
C GLU A 74 -9.20 5.93 -17.62
N ASP A 75 -8.13 6.38 -16.98
CA ASP A 75 -6.76 6.37 -17.48
C ASP A 75 -5.84 5.95 -16.33
N ASN A 76 -4.85 5.11 -16.62
CA ASN A 76 -3.93 4.62 -15.59
C ASN A 76 -2.45 4.76 -15.99
N VAL A 77 -2.12 5.67 -16.91
CA VAL A 77 -0.71 5.96 -17.23
C VAL A 77 0.00 6.53 -16.00
N LEU A 78 -0.60 7.52 -15.34
CA LEU A 78 -0.01 8.13 -14.13
C LEU A 78 0.01 7.17 -12.92
N VAL A 79 -0.98 6.27 -12.84
CA VAL A 79 -0.99 5.19 -11.83
C VAL A 79 0.24 4.29 -12.01
N ARG A 80 0.50 3.86 -13.24
CA ARG A 80 1.66 3.02 -13.55
C ARG A 80 2.98 3.71 -13.19
N GLU A 81 3.14 4.98 -13.57
CA GLU A 81 4.36 5.74 -13.26
C GLU A 81 4.65 5.82 -11.76
N LEU A 82 3.61 6.02 -10.94
CA LEU A 82 3.78 6.06 -9.49
C LEU A 82 4.14 4.69 -8.95
N LEU A 83 3.46 3.62 -9.38
CA LEU A 83 3.76 2.27 -8.91
C LEU A 83 5.16 1.78 -9.33
N GLU A 84 5.70 2.26 -10.46
CA GLU A 84 7.07 1.99 -10.91
C GLU A 84 8.14 2.76 -10.10
N SER A 85 7.75 3.67 -9.19
CA SER A 85 8.66 4.32 -8.25
C SER A 85 8.76 3.55 -6.92
N PRO A 86 9.87 3.71 -6.15
CA PRO A 86 10.02 3.09 -4.84
C PRO A 86 8.82 3.39 -3.92
N GLY A 87 8.17 2.34 -3.42
CA GLY A 87 7.01 2.44 -2.57
C GLY A 87 7.36 2.86 -1.15
N ASP A 88 8.47 2.37 -0.59
CA ASP A 88 8.95 2.69 0.76
C ASP A 88 7.86 2.55 1.85
N GLY A 89 7.01 1.53 1.73
CA GLY A 89 5.90 1.30 2.64
C GLY A 89 4.73 2.28 2.49
N ARG A 90 4.71 3.12 1.45
CA ARG A 90 3.60 4.04 1.15
C ARG A 90 2.37 3.32 0.62
N VAL A 91 1.25 4.02 0.65
CA VAL A 91 -0.03 3.61 0.09
C VAL A 91 -0.41 4.52 -1.06
N LEU A 92 -0.70 3.96 -2.23
CA LEU A 92 -1.19 4.74 -3.37
C LEU A 92 -2.71 4.85 -3.31
N ILE A 93 -3.23 6.08 -3.30
CA ILE A 93 -4.66 6.36 -3.44
C ILE A 93 -4.94 6.85 -4.85
N ILE A 94 -5.74 6.07 -5.59
CA ILE A 94 -6.18 6.36 -6.95
C ILE A 94 -7.62 6.86 -6.88
N ASP A 95 -7.83 8.16 -7.09
CA ASP A 95 -9.15 8.71 -7.35
C ASP A 95 -9.51 8.58 -8.82
N GLY A 96 -10.25 7.52 -9.16
CA GLY A 96 -10.77 7.24 -10.49
C GLY A 96 -12.13 7.88 -10.78
N GLY A 97 -12.59 8.78 -9.91
CA GLY A 97 -13.94 9.36 -9.96
C GLY A 97 -15.04 8.33 -9.70
N GLY A 98 -14.72 7.19 -9.08
CA GLY A 98 -15.68 6.11 -8.82
C GLY A 98 -16.20 5.42 -10.09
N SER A 99 -15.49 5.52 -11.23
CA SER A 99 -15.97 4.91 -12.47
C SER A 99 -16.03 3.38 -12.35
N MET A 100 -17.18 2.83 -12.75
CA MET A 100 -17.43 1.39 -12.81
C MET A 100 -17.26 0.81 -14.23
N ARG A 101 -16.78 1.59 -15.19
CA ARG A 101 -16.76 1.21 -16.62
C ARG A 101 -15.45 0.60 -17.11
N CYS A 102 -14.37 0.74 -16.34
CA CYS A 102 -13.08 0.14 -16.66
C CYS A 102 -12.20 0.00 -15.42
N ALA A 103 -11.20 -0.89 -15.51
CA ALA A 103 -10.23 -1.13 -14.46
C ALA A 103 -9.02 -0.19 -14.56
N LEU A 104 -8.65 0.41 -13.42
CA LEU A 104 -7.47 1.25 -13.26
C LEU A 104 -6.23 0.46 -12.79
N LEU A 105 -6.45 -0.66 -12.11
CA LEU A 105 -5.42 -1.59 -11.63
C LEU A 105 -5.68 -3.00 -12.18
N GLY A 106 -4.61 -3.73 -12.49
CA GLY A 106 -4.62 -5.14 -12.87
C GLY A 106 -3.41 -5.88 -12.28
N GLY A 107 -3.29 -7.18 -12.55
CA GLY A 107 -2.32 -8.08 -11.94
C GLY A 107 -0.87 -7.59 -12.10
N ASN A 108 -0.48 -7.26 -13.33
CA ASN A 108 0.84 -6.69 -13.62
C ASN A 108 1.19 -5.44 -12.78
N LEU A 109 0.22 -4.55 -12.54
CA LEU A 109 0.47 -3.34 -11.75
C LEU A 109 0.56 -3.66 -10.24
N ALA A 110 -0.24 -4.61 -9.75
CA ALA A 110 -0.13 -5.09 -8.38
C ALA A 110 1.22 -5.78 -8.12
N GLN A 111 1.71 -6.57 -9.08
CA GLN A 111 3.03 -7.20 -9.01
C GLN A 111 4.16 -6.16 -8.98
N ILE A 112 4.06 -5.11 -9.79
CA ILE A 112 4.99 -3.97 -9.74
C ILE A 112 4.95 -3.31 -8.36
N ALA A 113 3.75 -3.06 -7.82
CA ALA A 113 3.59 -2.44 -6.51
C ALA A 113 4.26 -3.26 -5.39
N GLN A 114 4.07 -4.58 -5.40
CA GLN A 114 4.77 -5.51 -4.51
C GLN A 114 6.29 -5.38 -4.67
N ASN A 115 6.79 -5.47 -5.91
CA ASN A 115 8.23 -5.46 -6.19
C ASN A 115 8.89 -4.12 -5.81
N MET A 116 8.15 -3.02 -5.90
CA MET A 116 8.62 -1.70 -5.51
C MET A 116 8.40 -1.39 -4.02
N GLY A 117 7.83 -2.31 -3.23
CA GLY A 117 7.70 -2.15 -1.79
C GLY A 117 6.57 -1.22 -1.35
N TRP A 118 5.50 -1.11 -2.14
CA TRP A 118 4.26 -0.43 -1.71
C TRP A 118 3.55 -1.26 -0.63
N ALA A 119 3.04 -0.61 0.42
CA ALA A 119 2.24 -1.28 1.44
C ALA A 119 0.85 -1.66 0.91
N GLY A 120 0.25 -0.80 0.10
CA GLY A 120 -1.03 -1.09 -0.53
C GLY A 120 -1.51 -0.03 -1.52
N ILE A 121 -2.69 -0.29 -2.08
CA ILE A 121 -3.35 0.54 -3.09
C ILE A 121 -4.83 0.65 -2.75
N LEU A 122 -5.36 1.87 -2.71
CA LEU A 122 -6.78 2.16 -2.64
C LEU A 122 -7.25 2.71 -3.98
N VAL A 123 -8.28 2.11 -4.57
CA VAL A 123 -8.84 2.48 -5.88
C VAL A 123 -10.29 2.93 -5.72
N ASN A 124 -10.54 4.22 -5.86
CA ASN A 124 -11.89 4.76 -6.06
C ASN A 124 -12.34 4.51 -7.51
N GLY A 125 -12.59 3.24 -7.83
CA GLY A 125 -12.93 2.74 -9.15
C GLY A 125 -12.77 1.21 -9.22
N CYS A 126 -12.79 0.67 -10.43
CA CYS A 126 -12.64 -0.77 -10.63
C CYS A 126 -11.18 -1.24 -10.81
N ILE A 127 -10.99 -2.53 -10.57
CA ILE A 127 -9.76 -3.29 -10.86
C ILE A 127 -10.07 -4.49 -11.76
N ARG A 128 -9.05 -5.26 -12.15
CA ARG A 128 -9.22 -6.53 -12.88
C ARG A 128 -8.10 -7.51 -12.52
N ASP A 129 -8.14 -8.72 -13.11
CA ASP A 129 -7.14 -9.77 -12.87
C ASP A 129 -7.07 -10.13 -11.36
N VAL A 130 -8.25 -10.30 -10.75
CA VAL A 130 -8.43 -10.44 -9.29
C VAL A 130 -7.59 -11.58 -8.71
N ASP A 131 -7.52 -12.72 -9.39
CA ASP A 131 -6.76 -13.88 -8.91
C ASP A 131 -5.25 -13.58 -8.87
N GLU A 132 -4.73 -12.88 -9.88
CA GLU A 132 -3.33 -12.43 -9.91
C GLU A 132 -3.06 -11.43 -8.78
N ILE A 133 -3.96 -10.45 -8.59
CA ILE A 133 -3.85 -9.46 -7.51
C ILE A 133 -3.84 -10.16 -6.15
N ASN A 134 -4.72 -11.13 -5.91
CA ASN A 134 -4.81 -11.89 -4.67
C ASN A 134 -3.57 -12.76 -4.39
N GLY A 135 -2.77 -13.08 -5.42
CA GLY A 135 -1.47 -13.72 -5.28
C GLY A 135 -0.32 -12.78 -4.92
N CYS A 136 -0.51 -11.46 -5.00
CA CYS A 136 0.53 -10.48 -4.69
C CYS A 136 0.54 -10.11 -3.20
N ASP A 137 1.73 -10.08 -2.59
CA ASP A 137 2.01 -9.62 -1.22
C ASP A 137 1.93 -8.09 -1.08
N VAL A 138 0.75 -7.55 -1.41
CA VAL A 138 0.38 -6.13 -1.31
C VAL A 138 -1.09 -6.04 -0.91
N GLY A 139 -1.47 -4.97 -0.21
CA GLY A 139 -2.87 -4.72 0.13
C GLY A 139 -3.59 -3.98 -0.98
N VAL A 140 -4.81 -4.41 -1.35
CA VAL A 140 -5.63 -3.69 -2.32
C VAL A 140 -7.05 -3.49 -1.81
N ARG A 141 -7.58 -2.28 -2.04
CA ARG A 141 -8.98 -1.93 -1.80
C ARG A 141 -9.54 -1.29 -3.05
N ALA A 142 -10.69 -1.73 -3.50
CA ALA A 142 -11.33 -1.19 -4.70
C ALA A 142 -12.85 -1.30 -4.65
N LEU A 143 -13.56 -0.52 -5.46
CA LEU A 143 -15.03 -0.55 -5.49
C LEU A 143 -15.55 -1.88 -6.05
N ALA A 144 -14.98 -2.37 -7.17
CA ALA A 144 -15.35 -3.66 -7.76
C ALA A 144 -14.28 -4.16 -8.75
N SER A 145 -14.49 -5.35 -9.30
CA SER A 145 -13.79 -5.84 -10.48
C SER A 145 -14.54 -5.51 -11.78
N HIS A 146 -13.83 -5.14 -12.84
CA HIS A 146 -14.38 -4.92 -14.18
C HIS A 146 -13.36 -5.34 -15.25
N PRO A 147 -13.70 -6.18 -16.24
CA PRO A 147 -12.71 -6.80 -17.14
C PRO A 147 -12.06 -5.80 -18.13
N GLN A 148 -12.78 -4.75 -18.53
CA GLN A 148 -12.29 -3.77 -19.49
C GLN A 148 -11.12 -2.95 -18.94
N LYS A 149 -10.03 -2.83 -19.70
CA LYS A 149 -8.90 -1.95 -19.37
C LYS A 149 -9.26 -0.47 -19.52
N SER A 150 -8.64 0.38 -18.72
CA SER A 150 -8.64 1.83 -18.89
C SER A 150 -7.95 2.28 -20.19
N TYR A 151 -8.15 3.55 -20.53
CA TYR A 151 -7.41 4.25 -21.59
C TYR A 151 -5.96 4.53 -21.18
N LYS A 152 -5.17 4.99 -22.17
CA LYS A 152 -3.74 5.28 -22.07
C LYS A 152 -3.39 6.64 -22.72
N LYS A 153 -4.19 7.65 -22.43
CA LYS A 153 -4.07 9.04 -22.92
C LYS A 153 -3.16 9.90 -22.05
N ARG A 154 -2.71 9.42 -20.88
CA ARG A 154 -1.83 10.16 -19.95
C ARG A 154 -2.49 11.43 -19.42
N VAL A 155 -3.74 11.29 -18.99
CA VAL A 155 -4.53 12.37 -18.39
C VAL A 155 -4.68 12.16 -16.88
N GLY A 156 -4.67 13.25 -16.11
CA GLY A 156 -4.80 13.24 -14.66
C GLY A 156 -3.72 14.07 -13.96
N GLU A 157 -3.71 14.01 -12.63
CA GLU A 157 -2.89 14.84 -11.76
C GLU A 157 -2.32 13.98 -10.62
N LYS A 158 -1.02 14.11 -10.34
CA LYS A 158 -0.33 13.43 -9.23
C LYS A 158 -0.19 14.39 -8.05
N HIS A 159 -0.21 13.88 -6.83
CA HIS A 159 0.01 14.67 -5.60
C HIS A 159 -1.00 15.80 -5.38
N VAL A 160 -2.25 15.59 -5.82
CA VAL A 160 -3.36 16.52 -5.60
C VAL A 160 -4.32 15.98 -4.55
N PRO A 161 -5.03 16.85 -3.80
CA PRO A 161 -6.09 16.40 -2.92
C PRO A 161 -7.16 15.63 -3.70
N VAL A 162 -7.60 14.50 -3.15
CA VAL A 162 -8.66 13.67 -3.74
C VAL A 162 -9.89 13.65 -2.83
N ASN A 163 -11.07 13.42 -3.40
CA ASN A 163 -12.31 13.31 -2.63
C ASN A 163 -12.94 11.93 -2.84
N ILE A 164 -12.98 11.14 -1.77
CA ILE A 164 -13.54 9.79 -1.78
C ILE A 164 -14.66 9.75 -0.74
N GLY A 165 -15.90 9.57 -1.20
CA GLY A 165 -17.05 9.43 -0.29
C GLY A 165 -17.31 10.66 0.58
N GLY A 166 -16.97 11.87 0.10
CA GLY A 166 -17.10 13.12 0.85
C GLY A 166 -15.89 13.46 1.73
N ILE A 167 -14.88 12.59 1.78
CA ILE A 167 -13.66 12.80 2.56
C ILE A 167 -12.55 13.29 1.64
N ILE A 168 -12.02 14.48 1.95
CA ILE A 168 -10.83 15.01 1.29
C ILE A 168 -9.60 14.33 1.91
N ILE A 169 -8.73 13.81 1.05
CA ILE A 169 -7.49 13.13 1.42
C ILE A 169 -6.33 13.83 0.73
N HIS A 170 -5.28 14.11 1.49
CA HIS A 170 -4.09 14.80 1.02
C HIS A 170 -2.89 13.85 0.91
N ASP A 171 -1.98 14.18 -0.01
CA ASP A 171 -0.67 13.53 -0.08
C ASP A 171 0.09 13.74 1.25
N GLY A 172 0.79 12.71 1.72
CA GLY A 172 1.51 12.72 3.01
C GLY A 172 0.67 12.42 4.26
N GLU A 173 -0.66 12.35 4.15
CA GLU A 173 -1.52 11.79 5.21
C GLU A 173 -1.27 10.29 5.37
N TRP A 174 -1.91 9.65 6.34
CA TRP A 174 -1.73 8.22 6.62
C TRP A 174 -3.00 7.43 6.37
N LEU A 175 -2.86 6.25 5.76
CA LEU A 175 -3.92 5.28 5.59
C LEU A 175 -3.69 4.08 6.48
N TYR A 176 -4.76 3.60 7.12
CA TYR A 176 -4.80 2.31 7.81
C TYR A 176 -5.99 1.52 7.28
N ALA A 177 -5.77 0.28 6.84
CA ALA A 177 -6.83 -0.56 6.31
C ALA A 177 -6.68 -1.98 6.84
N ASP A 178 -7.79 -2.57 7.23
CA ASP A 178 -7.92 -3.99 7.56
C ASP A 178 -9.27 -4.53 7.07
N SER A 179 -9.78 -5.58 7.69
CA SER A 179 -11.06 -6.18 7.29
C SER A 179 -12.29 -5.41 7.77
N ASP A 180 -12.14 -4.55 8.78
CA ASP A 180 -13.25 -3.78 9.37
C ASP A 180 -13.46 -2.46 8.62
N GLY A 181 -12.39 -1.82 8.16
CA GLY A 181 -12.53 -0.57 7.43
C GLY A 181 -11.22 0.08 6.99
N ILE A 182 -11.34 1.37 6.66
CA ILE A 182 -10.23 2.22 6.24
C ILE A 182 -10.28 3.53 7.01
N LEU A 183 -9.17 3.90 7.62
CA LEU A 183 -8.96 5.17 8.30
C LEU A 183 -7.98 6.03 7.50
N ILE A 184 -8.26 7.34 7.48
CA ILE A 184 -7.35 8.38 7.02
C ILE A 184 -7.01 9.28 8.20
N SER A 185 -5.72 9.44 8.48
CA SER A 185 -5.22 10.30 9.55
C SER A 185 -4.30 11.39 9.01
N LYS A 186 -4.36 12.60 9.56
CA LYS A 186 -3.44 13.69 9.19
C LYS A 186 -1.98 13.37 9.50
N THR A 187 -1.74 12.53 10.50
CA THR A 187 -0.41 12.11 10.97
C THR A 187 -0.36 10.61 11.22
N GLU A 188 0.84 10.06 11.38
CA GLU A 188 1.00 8.70 11.87
C GLU A 188 0.33 8.56 13.25
N LEU A 189 -0.51 7.54 13.40
CA LEU A 189 -1.14 7.15 14.65
C LEU A 189 -0.24 6.16 15.41
N SER A 190 -0.24 6.31 16.73
CA SER A 190 0.34 5.36 17.67
C SER A 190 -0.74 4.88 18.63
N ILE A 191 -0.52 3.69 19.20
CA ILE A 191 -1.33 3.12 20.29
C ILE A 191 -0.49 3.24 21.56
#